data_AF-K9BCX2-F1
#
_entry.id   AF-K9BCX2-F1
#
_cell.length_a   1.000
_cell.length_b   1.000
_cell.length_c   1.000
_cell.angle_alpha   90.00
_cell.angle_beta   90.00
_cell.angle_gamma   90.00
#
_symmetry.space_group_name_H-M   'P 1'
#
loop_
_entity.id
_entity.type
_entity.pdbx_description
1 polymer ?
#
loop_
_entity_poly.entity_id
_entity_poly.type
_entity_poly.pdbx_seq_one_letter_code
_entity_poly.pdbx_strand_id
1 'polypeptide(L)'
;MQSTFKYICISLILLQSANSFAENQIRPEEKAVYQDIGALLSGQPQGTQITPTRNGVYVEALFCRKQTSPFTTLLKGRLSIQQDQALLSLFQNMFCAPADKEEQVSLSVFANQIQDPLPFSLVSYSGMQELGQWSLEEATLLSTTPAKQVEVNMFGLHPRQVSNSVVFWEVLSPTHVRVWYGMFKMAPSDAIIYEFKFADQAWELSHLWMGTRL
;
A
#
# COMPACT_ATOMS: atom_id res chain seq x y z
N MET A 1 -46.66 -25.79 -37.00
CA MET A 1 -46.06 -25.57 -35.65
C MET A 1 -44.66 -26.22 -35.59
N GLN A 2 -43.63 -25.61 -36.19
CA GLN A 2 -42.26 -26.13 -36.17
C GLN A 2 -41.19 -25.06 -35.91
N SER A 3 -41.59 -23.89 -35.39
CA SER A 3 -40.67 -22.76 -35.17
C SER A 3 -40.30 -22.51 -33.69
N THR A 4 -40.95 -23.19 -32.74
CA THR A 4 -40.73 -22.95 -31.30
C THR A 4 -39.66 -23.85 -30.68
N PHE A 5 -39.29 -24.96 -31.33
CA PHE A 5 -38.31 -25.91 -30.78
C PHE A 5 -36.84 -25.52 -31.01
N LYS A 6 -36.53 -24.67 -32.02
CA LYS A 6 -35.15 -24.23 -32.28
C LYS A 6 -34.64 -23.19 -31.27
N TYR A 7 -35.53 -22.43 -30.64
CA TYR A 7 -35.15 -21.40 -29.67
C TYR A 7 -34.84 -21.96 -28.27
N ILE A 8 -35.37 -23.14 -27.91
CA ILE A 8 -35.12 -23.73 -26.59
C ILE A 8 -33.73 -24.38 -26.53
N CYS A 9 -33.24 -24.97 -27.63
CA CYS A 9 -31.91 -25.59 -27.66
C CYS A 9 -30.77 -24.55 -27.66
N ILE A 10 -30.95 -23.38 -28.27
CA ILE A 10 -29.94 -22.31 -28.28
C ILE A 10 -29.81 -21.68 -26.88
N SER A 11 -30.92 -21.56 -26.14
CA SER A 11 -30.91 -21.06 -24.77
C SER A 11 -30.20 -22.00 -23.78
N LEU A 12 -30.29 -23.31 -23.98
CA LEU A 12 -29.61 -24.31 -23.13
C LEU A 12 -28.10 -24.38 -23.37
N ILE A 13 -27.64 -24.14 -24.59
CA ILE A 13 -26.20 -24.13 -24.93
C ILE A 13 -25.52 -22.88 -24.35
N LEU A 14 -26.19 -21.73 -24.33
CA LEU A 14 -25.66 -20.50 -23.72
C LEU A 14 -25.57 -20.59 -22.18
N LEU A 15 -26.49 -21.31 -21.54
CA LEU A 15 -26.47 -21.57 -20.09
C LEU A 15 -25.37 -22.56 -19.67
N GLN A 16 -24.94 -23.48 -20.55
CA GLN A 16 -23.78 -24.34 -20.27
C GLN A 16 -22.45 -23.61 -20.44
N SER A 17 -22.33 -22.69 -21.41
CA SER A 17 -21.12 -21.86 -21.54
C SER A 17 -20.92 -20.88 -20.37
N ALA A 18 -22.00 -20.40 -19.76
CA ALA A 18 -21.93 -19.56 -18.56
C ALA A 18 -21.43 -20.35 -17.32
N ASN A 19 -21.68 -21.65 -17.26
CA ASN A 19 -21.18 -22.52 -16.19
C ASN A 19 -19.73 -22.98 -16.39
N SER A 20 -19.20 -22.97 -17.62
CA SER A 20 -17.79 -23.32 -17.85
C SER A 20 -16.79 -22.24 -17.41
N PHE A 21 -17.26 -20.99 -17.23
CA PHE A 21 -16.47 -19.91 -16.62
C PHE A 21 -16.59 -19.89 -15.08
N ALA A 22 -17.55 -20.60 -14.51
CA ALA A 22 -17.76 -20.69 -13.06
C ALA A 22 -16.99 -21.86 -12.42
N GLU A 23 -16.31 -22.69 -13.22
CA GLU A 23 -15.66 -23.92 -12.75
C GLU A 23 -14.14 -23.78 -12.51
N ASN A 24 -13.54 -22.64 -12.84
CA ASN A 24 -12.26 -22.29 -12.23
C ASN A 24 -12.54 -21.85 -10.81
N GLN A 25 -12.21 -22.68 -9.82
CA GLN A 25 -12.13 -22.26 -8.43
C GLN A 25 -11.22 -21.04 -8.37
N ILE A 26 -11.81 -19.84 -8.28
CA ILE A 26 -11.09 -18.60 -8.05
C ILE A 26 -10.24 -18.86 -6.80
N ARG A 27 -8.92 -18.77 -6.96
CA ARG A 27 -8.04 -19.03 -5.82
C ARG A 27 -8.34 -18.00 -4.73
N PRO A 28 -8.19 -18.33 -3.44
CA PRO A 28 -8.48 -17.38 -2.36
C PRO A 28 -7.81 -16.02 -2.54
N GLU A 29 -6.60 -15.99 -3.10
CA GLU A 29 -5.84 -14.78 -3.36
C GLU A 29 -6.44 -13.95 -4.50
N GLU A 30 -6.89 -14.60 -5.59
CA GLU A 30 -7.59 -13.94 -6.70
C GLU A 30 -8.92 -13.35 -6.23
N LYS A 31 -9.64 -14.07 -5.35
CA LYS A 31 -10.88 -13.59 -4.76
C LYS A 31 -10.65 -12.33 -3.92
N ALA A 32 -9.55 -12.27 -3.17
CA ALA A 32 -9.18 -11.08 -2.40
C ALA A 32 -8.86 -9.89 -3.30
N VAL A 33 -8.15 -10.10 -4.42
CA VAL A 33 -7.94 -9.05 -5.44
C VAL A 33 -9.27 -8.57 -6.04
N TYR A 34 -10.21 -9.47 -6.35
CA TYR A 34 -11.54 -9.08 -6.83
C TYR A 34 -12.37 -8.34 -5.77
N GLN A 35 -12.19 -8.66 -4.49
CA GLN A 35 -12.82 -7.92 -3.39
C GLN A 35 -12.24 -6.52 -3.28
N ASP A 36 -10.92 -6.37 -3.37
CA ASP A 36 -10.23 -5.08 -3.36
C ASP A 36 -10.66 -4.18 -4.53
N ILE A 37 -10.72 -4.74 -5.75
CA ILE A 37 -11.24 -4.05 -6.95
C ILE A 37 -12.73 -3.74 -6.80
N GLY A 38 -13.52 -4.72 -6.37
CA GLY A 38 -14.96 -4.57 -6.15
C GLY A 38 -15.24 -3.42 -5.19
N ALA A 39 -14.49 -3.36 -4.09
CA ALA A 39 -14.64 -2.32 -3.08
C ALA A 39 -14.13 -0.94 -3.55
N LEU A 40 -13.15 -0.88 -4.47
CA LEU A 40 -12.80 0.35 -5.17
C LEU A 40 -13.94 0.85 -6.07
N LEU A 41 -14.66 -0.06 -6.74
CA LEU A 41 -15.74 0.25 -7.67
C LEU A 41 -17.10 0.53 -6.99
N SER A 42 -17.44 -0.22 -5.94
CA SER A 42 -18.74 -0.15 -5.25
C SER A 42 -18.71 0.67 -3.95
N GLY A 43 -17.52 1.16 -3.55
CA GLY A 43 -17.29 1.80 -2.26
C GLY A 43 -16.98 0.77 -1.17
N GLN A 44 -15.82 0.93 -0.55
CA GLN A 44 -15.40 0.21 0.67
C GLN A 44 -16.29 0.61 1.86
N PRO A 45 -16.49 -0.30 2.86
CA PRO A 45 -17.22 0.04 4.09
C PRO A 45 -16.62 1.28 4.76
N GLN A 46 -17.48 2.17 5.23
CA GLN A 46 -17.08 3.40 5.89
C GLN A 46 -16.42 3.09 7.24
N GLY A 47 -15.08 3.08 7.29
CA GLY A 47 -14.35 2.97 8.56
C GLY A 47 -12.88 2.60 8.38
N THR A 48 -12.08 2.92 9.39
CA THR A 48 -10.69 2.47 9.51
C THR A 48 -10.66 1.02 9.98
N GLN A 49 -9.98 0.13 9.25
CA GLN A 49 -9.69 -1.23 9.71
C GLN A 49 -8.24 -1.34 10.17
N ILE A 50 -8.02 -2.06 11.27
CA ILE A 50 -6.69 -2.29 11.83
C ILE A 50 -6.52 -3.78 12.08
N THR A 51 -5.56 -4.39 11.38
CA THR A 51 -5.31 -5.84 11.45
C THR A 51 -3.90 -6.09 11.97
N PRO A 52 -3.74 -6.61 13.21
CA PRO A 52 -2.44 -6.97 13.74
C PRO A 52 -1.87 -8.21 13.04
N THR A 53 -0.55 -8.28 12.96
CA THR A 53 0.22 -9.40 12.42
C THR A 53 1.33 -9.78 13.40
N ARG A 54 2.14 -10.78 13.06
CA ARG A 54 3.29 -11.19 13.88
C ARG A 54 4.37 -10.10 13.99
N ASN A 55 4.62 -9.37 12.90
CA ASN A 55 5.72 -8.42 12.77
C ASN A 55 5.24 -6.99 12.55
N GLY A 56 3.95 -6.68 12.76
CA GLY A 56 3.43 -5.38 12.37
C GLY A 56 1.92 -5.23 12.42
N VAL A 57 1.43 -4.15 11.82
CA VAL A 57 0.01 -3.80 11.79
C VAL A 57 -0.38 -3.26 10.41
N TYR A 58 -1.42 -3.84 9.80
CA TYR A 58 -2.09 -3.25 8.64
C TYR A 58 -3.10 -2.21 9.12
N VAL A 59 -3.16 -1.09 8.40
CA VAL A 59 -4.19 -0.06 8.55
C VAL A 59 -4.79 0.19 7.19
N GLU A 60 -6.11 0.03 7.09
CA GLU A 60 -6.88 0.31 5.89
C GLU A 60 -7.76 1.51 6.16
N ALA A 61 -7.46 2.64 5.52
CA ALA A 61 -8.17 3.90 5.75
C ALA A 61 -8.10 4.86 4.54
N LEU A 62 -8.94 5.90 4.60
CA LEU A 62 -8.85 7.06 3.72
C LEU A 62 -7.86 8.05 4.33
N PHE A 63 -6.56 7.83 4.13
CA PHE A 63 -5.53 8.65 4.77
C PHE A 63 -5.58 10.12 4.35
N CYS A 64 -4.98 10.99 5.17
CA CYS A 64 -4.86 12.42 4.90
C CYS A 64 -6.20 13.19 4.74
N ARG A 65 -7.33 12.62 5.14
CA ARG A 65 -8.64 13.30 5.24
C ARG A 65 -8.93 13.70 6.68
N LYS A 66 -9.59 14.84 6.89
CA LYS A 66 -9.92 15.38 8.23
C LYS A 66 -10.70 14.40 9.12
N GLN A 67 -11.49 13.53 8.51
CA GLN A 67 -12.35 12.55 9.20
C GLN A 67 -11.64 11.24 9.57
N THR A 68 -10.41 11.04 9.09
CA THR A 68 -9.59 9.87 9.44
C THR A 68 -8.70 10.23 10.61
N SER A 69 -8.74 9.44 11.67
CA SER A 69 -7.87 9.65 12.82
C SER A 69 -6.39 9.56 12.41
N PRO A 70 -5.50 10.38 13.00
CA PRO A 70 -4.08 10.33 12.67
C PRO A 70 -3.44 9.02 13.14
N PHE A 71 -2.34 8.63 12.51
CA PHE A 71 -1.60 7.40 12.86
C PHE A 71 -1.20 7.33 14.34
N THR A 72 -0.83 8.46 14.94
CA THR A 72 -0.53 8.58 16.38
C THR A 72 -1.64 8.07 17.28
N THR A 73 -2.90 8.28 16.87
CA THR A 73 -4.09 7.77 17.59
C THR A 73 -4.38 6.32 17.23
N LEU A 74 -4.36 5.98 15.93
CA LEU A 74 -4.68 4.63 15.44
C LEU A 74 -3.72 3.56 15.98
N LEU A 75 -2.43 3.91 16.09
CA LEU A 75 -1.34 2.98 16.39
C LEU A 75 -0.74 3.13 17.79
N LYS A 76 -1.37 3.95 18.65
CA LYS A 76 -0.92 4.16 20.02
C LYS A 76 -0.70 2.84 20.75
N GLY A 77 0.54 2.58 21.17
CA GLY A 77 0.93 1.38 21.91
C GLY A 77 0.84 0.07 21.11
N ARG A 78 0.67 0.13 19.78
CA ARG A 78 0.60 -1.06 18.92
C ARG A 78 1.93 -1.43 18.27
N LEU A 79 2.84 -0.46 18.14
CA LEU A 79 4.19 -0.65 17.63
C LEU A 79 5.14 -0.63 18.82
N SER A 80 5.70 -1.77 19.22
CA SER A 80 6.64 -1.86 20.34
C SER A 80 8.02 -1.30 19.94
N ILE A 81 8.08 0.00 19.65
CA ILE A 81 9.24 0.72 19.09
C ILE A 81 9.65 1.91 19.97
N GLN A 82 10.86 2.42 19.76
CA GLN A 82 11.36 3.62 20.43
C GLN A 82 10.61 4.86 19.95
N GLN A 83 10.28 5.78 20.88
CA GLN A 83 9.62 7.06 20.56
C GLN A 83 8.49 6.93 19.51
N ASP A 84 7.57 6.00 19.72
CA ASP A 84 6.50 5.66 18.76
C ASP A 84 5.78 6.90 18.20
N GLN A 85 5.40 7.84 19.07
CA GLN A 85 4.71 9.07 18.67
C GLN A 85 5.55 9.95 17.73
N ALA A 86 6.87 9.97 17.88
CA ALA A 86 7.76 10.75 17.03
C ALA A 86 7.78 10.18 15.60
N LEU A 87 7.97 8.87 15.45
CA LEU A 87 7.94 8.20 14.15
C LEU A 87 6.56 8.32 13.48
N LEU A 88 5.50 8.03 14.21
CA LEU A 88 4.13 8.08 13.69
C LEU A 88 3.78 9.49 13.20
N SER A 89 4.19 10.54 13.93
CA SER A 89 3.99 11.93 13.51
C SER A 89 4.85 12.31 12.31
N LEU A 90 6.13 11.90 12.29
CA LEU A 90 7.05 12.16 11.19
C LEU A 90 6.50 11.58 9.88
N PHE A 91 6.16 10.28 9.90
CA PHE A 91 5.58 9.61 8.74
C PHE A 91 4.27 10.27 8.33
N GLN A 92 3.34 10.53 9.25
CA GLN A 92 2.07 11.20 8.95
C GLN A 92 2.27 12.54 8.22
N ASN A 93 3.27 13.32 8.63
CA ASN A 93 3.58 14.62 8.04
C ASN A 93 4.22 14.50 6.66
N MET A 94 5.17 13.58 6.48
CA MET A 94 5.78 13.29 5.17
C MET A 94 4.74 12.74 4.19
N PHE A 95 4.00 11.71 4.61
CA PHE A 95 3.04 10.98 3.80
C PHE A 95 1.84 11.82 3.37
N CYS A 96 1.41 12.77 4.21
CA CYS A 96 0.30 13.67 3.91
C CYS A 96 0.73 15.08 3.50
N ALA A 97 2.02 15.30 3.21
CA ALA A 97 2.47 16.57 2.67
C ALA A 97 1.74 16.88 1.34
N PRO A 98 1.53 18.16 1.00
CA PRO A 98 0.88 18.53 -0.25
C PRO A 98 1.68 18.03 -1.45
N ALA A 99 1.01 17.38 -2.39
CA ALA A 99 1.55 17.09 -3.71
C ALA A 99 1.36 18.29 -4.66
N ASP A 100 2.24 18.43 -5.64
CA ASP A 100 2.10 19.40 -6.73
C ASP A 100 1.13 18.90 -7.83
N LYS A 101 1.13 19.57 -8.99
CA LYS A 101 0.25 19.22 -10.11
C LYS A 101 0.62 17.91 -10.81
N GLU A 102 1.84 17.42 -10.61
CA GLU A 102 2.37 16.19 -11.18
C GLU A 102 2.34 15.04 -10.16
N GLU A 103 1.60 15.23 -9.06
CA GLU A 103 1.50 14.29 -7.93
C GLU A 103 2.85 14.06 -7.22
N GLN A 104 3.79 15.02 -7.32
CA GLN A 104 5.07 14.97 -6.63
C GLN A 104 4.95 15.57 -5.23
N VAL A 105 5.41 14.83 -4.22
CA VAL A 105 5.49 15.28 -2.83
C VAL A 105 6.94 15.58 -2.48
N SER A 106 7.28 16.85 -2.29
CA SER A 106 8.60 17.24 -1.81
C SER A 106 8.75 16.97 -0.32
N LEU A 107 9.82 16.25 0.05
CA LEU A 107 10.20 15.99 1.44
C LEU A 107 11.32 16.91 1.95
N SER A 108 11.72 17.90 1.16
CA SER A 108 12.80 18.87 1.47
C SER A 108 12.67 19.55 2.83
N VAL A 109 11.45 19.83 3.29
CA VAL A 109 11.19 20.45 4.61
C VAL A 109 11.55 19.54 5.78
N PHE A 110 11.69 18.24 5.53
CA PHE A 110 12.07 17.22 6.50
C PHE A 110 13.54 16.79 6.34
N ALA A 111 14.38 17.58 5.65
CA ALA A 111 15.75 17.18 5.35
C ALA A 111 16.60 16.81 6.58
N ASN A 112 16.28 17.34 7.76
CA ASN A 112 16.98 16.99 9.01
C ASN A 112 16.53 15.65 9.62
N GLN A 113 15.49 15.02 9.05
CA GLN A 113 14.96 13.71 9.43
C GLN A 113 15.08 12.69 8.28
N ILE A 114 15.96 12.98 7.32
CA ILE A 114 16.23 12.15 6.15
C ILE A 114 17.73 11.91 6.12
N GLN A 115 18.13 10.65 5.97
CA GLN A 115 19.52 10.29 5.73
C GLN A 115 20.04 10.99 4.48
N ASP A 116 21.19 11.64 4.56
CA ASP A 116 21.78 12.39 3.45
C ASP A 116 23.09 11.76 2.97
N PRO A 117 23.18 11.24 1.72
CA PRO A 117 22.11 11.13 0.73
C PRO A 117 21.15 9.96 1.00
N LEU A 118 19.90 10.11 0.53
CA LEU A 118 18.85 9.11 0.66
C LEU A 118 18.87 8.13 -0.52
N PRO A 119 19.06 6.82 -0.29
CA PRO A 119 18.92 5.81 -1.33
C PRO A 119 17.46 5.65 -1.79
N PHE A 120 17.28 5.49 -3.10
CA PHE A 120 16.02 5.12 -3.72
C PHE A 120 16.21 3.86 -4.58
N SER A 121 15.41 2.83 -4.32
CA SER A 121 15.53 1.53 -4.99
C SER A 121 14.22 1.06 -5.62
N LEU A 122 14.34 0.26 -6.68
CA LEU A 122 13.23 -0.46 -7.29
C LEU A 122 13.28 -1.92 -6.84
N VAL A 123 12.14 -2.45 -6.43
CA VAL A 123 11.96 -3.88 -6.21
C VAL A 123 10.80 -4.37 -7.07
N SER A 124 10.96 -5.55 -7.64
CA SER A 124 9.93 -6.22 -8.42
C SER A 124 9.51 -7.50 -7.73
N TYR A 125 8.24 -7.86 -7.85
CA TYR A 125 7.72 -9.12 -7.34
C TYR A 125 6.70 -9.73 -8.31
N SER A 126 6.47 -11.03 -8.19
CA SER A 126 5.49 -11.75 -9.04
C SER A 126 4.44 -12.47 -8.20
N GLY A 127 3.32 -12.80 -8.83
CA GLY A 127 2.23 -13.55 -8.21
C GLY A 127 1.27 -12.69 -7.38
N MET A 128 0.59 -13.33 -6.42
CA MET A 128 -0.45 -12.70 -5.59
C MET A 128 0.03 -12.48 -4.15
N GLN A 129 1.18 -11.83 -3.99
CA GLN A 129 1.76 -11.58 -2.67
C GLN A 129 1.03 -10.45 -1.95
N GLU A 130 0.91 -10.56 -0.62
CA GLU A 130 0.39 -9.47 0.20
C GLU A 130 1.45 -8.35 0.35
N LEU A 131 1.00 -7.13 0.57
CA LEU A 131 1.85 -5.98 0.90
C LEU A 131 2.79 -6.32 2.07
N GLY A 132 4.10 -6.24 1.82
CA GLY A 132 5.15 -6.57 2.80
C GLY A 132 5.61 -8.03 2.84
N GLN A 133 5.18 -8.87 1.89
CA GLN A 133 5.59 -10.28 1.83
C GLN A 133 6.66 -10.59 0.78
N TRP A 134 7.02 -9.64 -0.10
CA TRP A 134 8.07 -9.86 -1.09
C TRP A 134 9.45 -9.42 -0.59
N SER A 135 10.49 -10.10 -1.08
CA SER A 135 11.88 -9.82 -0.71
C SER A 135 12.36 -8.50 -1.29
N LEU A 136 13.17 -7.77 -0.52
CA LEU A 136 13.89 -6.57 -0.95
C LEU A 136 15.36 -6.84 -1.30
N GLU A 137 15.82 -8.09 -1.21
CA GLU A 137 17.23 -8.46 -1.40
C GLU A 137 17.73 -8.20 -2.83
N GLU A 138 16.85 -8.36 -3.81
CA GLU A 138 17.15 -8.16 -5.24
C GLU A 138 16.80 -6.74 -5.72
N ALA A 139 16.59 -5.80 -4.80
CA ALA A 139 16.25 -4.44 -5.15
C ALA A 139 17.40 -3.76 -5.91
N THR A 140 17.07 -3.09 -7.01
CA THR A 140 18.02 -2.30 -7.80
C THR A 140 18.08 -0.89 -7.23
N LEU A 141 19.25 -0.43 -6.81
CA LEU A 141 19.47 0.98 -6.46
C LEU A 141 19.33 1.83 -7.73
N LEU A 142 18.36 2.74 -7.75
CA LEU A 142 18.12 3.64 -8.88
C LEU A 142 18.90 4.94 -8.72
N SER A 143 18.92 5.49 -7.50
CA SER A 143 19.60 6.75 -7.22
C SER A 143 19.94 6.90 -5.74
N THR A 144 20.83 7.85 -5.46
CA THR A 144 20.99 8.45 -4.13
C THR A 144 20.75 9.95 -4.26
N THR A 145 19.83 10.49 -3.47
CA THR A 145 19.34 11.87 -3.64
C THR A 145 19.68 12.67 -2.40
N PRO A 146 20.26 13.89 -2.52
CA PRO A 146 20.48 14.76 -1.38
C PRO A 146 19.18 15.01 -0.62
N ALA A 147 19.20 15.00 0.72
CA ALA A 147 17.98 15.08 1.54
C ALA A 147 17.08 16.30 1.21
N LYS A 148 17.68 17.41 0.81
CA LYS A 148 16.98 18.65 0.41
C LYS A 148 16.29 18.58 -0.96
N GLN A 149 16.53 17.52 -1.74
CA GLN A 149 16.03 17.32 -3.10
C GLN A 149 15.13 16.08 -3.21
N VAL A 150 14.78 15.46 -2.09
CA VAL A 150 13.95 14.25 -2.10
C VAL A 150 12.51 14.61 -2.45
N GLU A 151 12.00 13.93 -3.47
CA GLU A 151 10.61 13.98 -3.92
C GLU A 151 10.08 12.57 -4.07
N VAL A 152 8.79 12.38 -3.78
CA VAL A 152 8.10 11.10 -3.91
C VAL A 152 6.93 11.29 -4.87
N ASN A 153 6.94 10.54 -5.98
CA ASN A 153 5.83 10.54 -6.92
C ASN A 153 4.71 9.66 -6.38
N MET A 154 3.54 10.25 -6.15
CA MET A 154 2.35 9.59 -5.61
C MET A 154 1.30 9.29 -6.69
N PHE A 155 1.65 9.35 -7.98
CA PHE A 155 0.72 9.09 -9.07
C PHE A 155 0.10 7.69 -8.94
N GLY A 156 -1.23 7.59 -9.04
CA GLY A 156 -1.97 6.34 -8.83
C GLY A 156 -2.03 5.85 -7.36
N LEU A 157 -1.26 6.48 -6.47
CA LEU A 157 -1.14 6.17 -5.05
C LEU A 157 -1.41 7.43 -4.20
N HIS A 158 -2.15 8.42 -4.69
CA HIS A 158 -2.26 9.68 -3.96
C HIS A 158 -3.23 9.52 -2.76
N PRO A 159 -2.77 9.60 -1.51
CA PRO A 159 -3.53 9.16 -0.33
C PRO A 159 -4.83 9.94 -0.09
N ARG A 160 -4.99 11.13 -0.69
CA ARG A 160 -6.23 11.92 -0.64
C ARG A 160 -7.24 11.54 -1.73
N GLN A 161 -6.78 11.01 -2.86
CA GLN A 161 -7.58 10.75 -4.06
C GLN A 161 -8.09 9.29 -4.12
N VAL A 162 -7.31 8.32 -3.61
CA VAL A 162 -7.68 6.90 -3.67
C VAL A 162 -8.87 6.55 -2.76
N SER A 163 -9.57 5.48 -3.14
CA SER A 163 -10.39 4.65 -2.24
C SER A 163 -9.57 4.20 -1.02
N ASN A 164 -10.21 3.53 -0.05
CA ASN A 164 -9.51 3.00 1.14
C ASN A 164 -8.19 2.33 0.71
N SER A 165 -7.06 2.79 1.25
CA SER A 165 -5.72 2.33 0.88
C SER A 165 -5.06 1.68 2.09
N VAL A 166 -3.96 0.95 1.88
CA VAL A 166 -3.37 0.09 2.91
C VAL A 166 -1.98 0.58 3.26
N VAL A 167 -1.76 0.80 4.54
CA VAL A 167 -0.41 0.99 5.11
C VAL A 167 -0.09 -0.19 6.02
N PHE A 168 1.01 -0.88 5.75
CA PHE A 168 1.55 -1.91 6.62
C PHE A 168 2.76 -1.38 7.38
N TRP A 169 2.64 -1.36 8.71
CA TRP A 169 3.71 -1.00 9.62
C TRP A 169 4.47 -2.25 10.04
N GLU A 170 5.58 -2.54 9.37
CA GLU A 170 6.47 -3.65 9.69
C GLU A 170 7.54 -3.21 10.71
N VAL A 171 7.57 -3.86 11.86
CA VAL A 171 8.56 -3.66 12.92
C VAL A 171 9.65 -4.73 12.78
N LEU A 172 10.79 -4.33 12.20
CA LEU A 172 11.96 -5.21 12.03
C LEU A 172 12.75 -5.31 13.34
N SER A 173 12.81 -4.21 14.09
CA SER A 173 13.29 -4.15 15.47
C SER A 173 12.72 -2.90 16.17
N PRO A 174 12.90 -2.74 17.49
CA PRO A 174 12.44 -1.52 18.19
C PRO A 174 13.02 -0.21 17.65
N THR A 175 14.09 -0.25 16.86
CA THR A 175 14.80 0.90 16.27
C THR A 175 14.84 0.86 14.73
N HIS A 176 14.07 -0.03 14.10
CA HIS A 176 14.06 -0.20 12.64
C HIS A 176 12.65 -0.61 12.19
N VAL A 177 12.00 0.29 11.46
CA VAL A 177 10.62 0.14 11.01
C VAL A 177 10.56 0.35 9.51
N ARG A 178 9.78 -0.48 8.84
CA ARG A 178 9.46 -0.34 7.43
C ARG A 178 7.97 -0.10 7.27
N VAL A 179 7.61 0.93 6.53
CA VAL A 179 6.22 1.31 6.27
C VAL A 179 5.94 1.10 4.80
N TRP A 180 5.10 0.12 4.50
CA TRP A 180 4.69 -0.20 3.15
C TRP A 180 3.37 0.48 2.87
N TYR A 181 3.25 1.14 1.73
CA TYR A 181 2.04 1.81 1.31
C TYR A 181 1.64 1.34 -0.09
N GLY A 182 0.40 0.90 -0.23
CA GLY A 182 -0.16 0.52 -1.52
C GLY A 182 -1.66 0.78 -1.58
N MET A 183 -2.21 0.80 -2.79
CA MET A 183 -3.65 0.91 -3.00
C MET A 183 -4.41 -0.31 -2.49
N PHE A 184 -3.79 -1.50 -2.56
CA PHE A 184 -4.40 -2.77 -2.19
C PHE A 184 -3.50 -3.55 -1.23
N LYS A 185 -4.12 -4.40 -0.40
CA LYS A 185 -3.37 -5.33 0.44
C LYS A 185 -2.84 -6.48 -0.41
N MET A 186 -3.66 -7.02 -1.31
CA MET A 186 -3.31 -8.18 -2.12
C MET A 186 -2.85 -7.77 -3.50
N ALA A 187 -1.67 -8.28 -3.88
CA ALA A 187 -1.08 -8.11 -5.19
C ALA A 187 -1.10 -6.65 -5.70
N PRO A 188 -0.65 -5.67 -4.89
CA PRO A 188 -0.66 -4.26 -5.28
C PRO A 188 0.19 -4.00 -6.52
N SER A 189 -0.38 -3.36 -7.55
CA SER A 189 0.37 -3.03 -8.78
C SER A 189 1.64 -2.24 -8.48
N ASP A 190 1.51 -1.24 -7.59
CA ASP A 190 2.60 -0.41 -7.11
C ASP A 190 2.51 -0.21 -5.60
N ALA A 191 3.66 -0.06 -4.96
CA ALA A 191 3.78 0.29 -3.55
C ALA A 191 4.97 1.25 -3.32
N ILE A 192 4.83 2.15 -2.35
CA ILE A 192 5.93 2.97 -1.86
C ILE A 192 6.32 2.45 -0.49
N ILE A 193 7.61 2.29 -0.25
CA ILE A 193 8.13 1.73 0.98
C ILE A 193 9.05 2.78 1.61
N TYR A 194 8.82 3.05 2.89
CA TYR A 194 9.62 3.99 3.69
C TYR A 194 10.31 3.21 4.79
N GLU A 195 11.64 3.26 4.87
CA GLU A 195 12.39 2.63 5.96
C GLU A 195 12.97 3.67 6.88
N PHE A 196 12.64 3.51 8.16
CA PHE A 196 13.07 4.38 9.22
C PHE A 196 14.00 3.65 10.16
N LYS A 197 15.08 4.33 10.56
CA LYS A 197 16.01 3.89 11.59
C LYS A 197 16.06 4.91 12.70
N PHE A 198 16.17 4.41 13.94
CA PHE A 198 16.32 5.24 15.13
C PHE A 198 17.79 5.25 15.54
N ALA A 199 18.42 6.41 15.43
CA ALA A 199 19.80 6.67 15.81
C ALA A 199 19.89 8.04 16.49
N ASP A 200 20.84 8.21 17.41
CA ASP A 200 21.10 9.50 18.07
C ASP A 200 19.83 10.18 18.66
N GLN A 201 18.93 9.37 19.22
CA GLN A 201 17.65 9.79 19.81
C GLN A 201 16.63 10.37 18.82
N ALA A 202 16.80 10.16 17.52
CA ALA A 202 15.89 10.62 16.47
C ALA A 202 15.56 9.49 15.47
N TRP A 203 14.36 9.58 14.88
CA TRP A 203 13.99 8.74 13.74
C TRP A 203 14.36 9.44 12.43
N GLU A 204 14.98 8.70 11.53
CA GLU A 204 15.37 9.17 10.21
C GLU A 204 14.83 8.25 9.12
N LEU A 205 14.31 8.85 8.05
CA LEU A 205 14.04 8.13 6.81
C LEU A 205 15.39 7.76 6.17
N SER A 206 15.69 6.47 6.14
CA SER A 206 16.99 5.94 5.74
C SER A 206 17.01 5.38 4.32
N HIS A 207 15.85 5.05 3.76
CA HIS A 207 15.73 4.49 2.40
C HIS A 207 14.26 4.59 1.93
N LEU A 208 14.08 4.86 0.64
CA LEU A 208 12.81 4.74 -0.08
C LEU A 208 12.86 3.64 -1.15
N TRP A 209 11.76 2.90 -1.32
CA TRP A 209 11.62 1.99 -2.46
C TRP A 209 10.32 2.24 -3.20
N MET A 210 10.36 1.91 -4.48
CA MET A 210 9.19 1.61 -5.27
C MET A 210 9.12 0.10 -5.46
N GLY A 211 7.99 -0.49 -5.07
CA GLY A 211 7.65 -1.87 -5.38
C GLY A 211 6.72 -1.92 -6.57
N THR A 212 6.99 -2.79 -7.53
CA THR A 212 6.12 -2.99 -8.69
C THR A 212 5.91 -4.48 -8.98
N ARG A 213 4.74 -4.83 -9.49
CA ARG A 213 4.37 -6.20 -9.84
C ARG A 213 4.73 -6.53 -11.29
N LEU A 214 5.36 -7.69 -11.51
CA LEU A 214 5.64 -8.28 -12.84
C LEU A 214 4.51 -9.21 -13.32
#